data_AF-A0A1E8B0M9-F1
#
_entry.id   AF-A0A1E8B0M9-F1
#
_cell.length_a   1.000
_cell.length_b   1.000
_cell.length_c   1.000
_cell.angle_alpha   90.00
_cell.angle_beta   90.00
_cell.angle_gamma   90.00
#
_symmetry.space_group_name_H-M   'P 1'
#
loop_
_entity.id
_entity.type
_entity.pdbx_description
1 polymer ?
#
loop_
_entity_poly.entity_id
_entity_poly.type
_entity_poly.pdbx_seq_one_letter_code
_entity_poly.pdbx_strand_id
1 'polypeptide(L)'
;MVHLELNVSLFIVLYIGHKIGDYLFQTDYQAVNKKDNWLALISHCFIYTLAVSIMAYVFVGFFNWTAIFILFISHIIIDRKIFLNWWAKNIKRIRDTEEPTVQPGLIELDQAFHYIILFIISFL
;
A
#
# COMPACT_ATOMS: atom_id res chain seq x y z
N MET A 1 -26.56 -13.08 -9.08
CA MET A 1 -25.47 -12.18 -9.49
C MET A 1 -24.95 -11.49 -8.24
N VAL A 2 -23.65 -11.51 -7.98
CA VAL A 2 -23.07 -10.71 -6.90
C VAL A 2 -23.05 -9.27 -7.39
N HIS A 3 -23.82 -8.38 -6.76
CA HIS A 3 -23.76 -6.95 -7.04
C HIS A 3 -22.52 -6.39 -6.32
N LEU A 4 -21.51 -6.02 -7.09
CA LEU A 4 -20.33 -5.30 -6.61
C LEU A 4 -20.67 -3.81 -6.60
N GLU A 5 -20.97 -3.25 -5.44
CA GLU A 5 -21.16 -1.82 -5.26
C GLU A 5 -19.87 -1.17 -4.76
N LEU A 6 -19.41 -0.13 -5.46
CA LEU A 6 -18.23 0.63 -5.07
C LEU A 6 -18.60 1.68 -4.04
N ASN A 7 -17.97 1.62 -2.86
CA ASN A 7 -18.03 2.69 -1.88
C ASN A 7 -16.96 3.75 -2.18
N VAL A 8 -17.34 4.77 -2.96
CA VAL A 8 -16.44 5.87 -3.38
C VAL A 8 -15.92 6.68 -2.19
N SER A 9 -16.76 6.92 -1.18
CA SER A 9 -16.36 7.64 0.04
C SER A 9 -15.29 6.87 0.81
N LEU A 10 -15.45 5.54 0.93
CA LEU A 10 -14.46 4.68 1.55
C LEU A 10 -13.14 4.72 0.76
N PHE A 11 -13.17 4.61 -0.57
CA PHE A 11 -11.96 4.69 -1.39
C PHE A 11 -11.17 5.98 -1.13
N ILE A 12 -11.84 7.13 -1.11
CA ILE A 12 -11.19 8.43 -0.84
C ILE A 12 -10.56 8.45 0.55
N VAL A 13 -11.28 7.98 1.57
CA VAL A 13 -10.77 7.95 2.95
C VAL A 13 -9.56 7.03 3.07
N LEU A 14 -9.62 5.83 2.48
CA LEU A 14 -8.51 4.89 2.45
C LEU A 14 -7.31 5.45 1.70
N TYR A 15 -7.52 6.11 0.57
CA TYR A 15 -6.46 6.76 -0.22
C TYR A 15 -5.72 7.83 0.60
N ILE A 16 -6.46 8.68 1.31
CA ILE A 16 -5.86 9.71 2.17
C ILE A 16 -5.16 9.05 3.36
N GLY A 17 -5.77 8.05 4.00
CA GLY A 17 -5.15 7.28 5.08
C GLY A 17 -3.85 6.60 4.65
N HIS A 18 -3.80 6.11 3.42
CA HIS A 18 -2.58 5.56 2.84
C HIS A 18 -1.51 6.64 2.73
N LYS A 19 -1.83 7.82 2.19
CA LYS A 19 -0.84 8.90 2.09
C LYS A 19 -0.31 9.32 3.46
N ILE A 20 -1.16 9.33 4.48
CA ILE A 20 -0.74 9.58 5.87
C ILE A 20 0.21 8.46 6.34
N GLY A 21 -0.14 7.20 6.17
CA GLY A 21 0.67 6.05 6.58
C GLY A 21 2.05 6.01 5.92
N ASP A 22 2.08 6.12 4.59
CA ASP A 22 3.31 5.93 3.79
C ASP A 22 4.20 7.16 3.71
N TYR A 23 3.66 8.38 3.78
CA TYR A 23 4.47 9.59 3.57
C TYR A 23 4.62 10.45 4.81
N LEU A 24 3.66 10.43 5.75
CA LEU A 24 3.75 11.23 6.97
C LEU A 24 4.29 10.44 8.15
N PHE A 25 3.88 9.17 8.31
CA PHE A 25 4.26 8.35 9.45
C PHE A 25 5.38 7.35 9.16
N GLN A 26 5.63 7.03 7.89
CA GLN A 26 6.80 6.23 7.53
C GLN A 26 8.09 7.01 7.83
N THR A 27 8.99 6.38 8.56
CA THR A 27 10.33 6.94 8.84
C THR A 27 11.32 6.58 7.74
N ASP A 28 12.39 7.37 7.60
CA ASP A 28 13.50 7.07 6.68
C ASP A 28 14.11 5.68 6.93
N TYR A 29 14.23 5.28 8.20
CA TYR A 29 14.70 3.96 8.56
C TYR A 29 13.83 2.86 7.94
N GLN A 30 12.50 2.99 8.03
CA GLN A 30 11.58 2.05 7.44
C GLN A 30 11.68 2.06 5.91
N ALA A 31 11.69 3.25 5.29
CA ALA A 31 11.73 3.40 3.84
C ALA A 31 12.97 2.76 3.21
N VAL A 32 14.14 2.96 3.83
CA VAL A 32 15.42 2.43 3.33
C VAL A 32 15.56 0.93 3.59
N ASN A 33 15.11 0.45 4.77
CA ASN A 33 15.42 -0.91 5.21
C ASN A 33 14.30 -1.94 4.96
N LYS A 34 13.05 -1.54 4.65
CA LYS A 34 11.91 -2.47 4.54
C LYS A 34 12.08 -3.61 3.51
N LYS A 35 12.94 -3.42 2.50
CA LYS A 35 13.24 -4.46 1.50
C LYS A 35 14.04 -5.64 2.08
N ASP A 36 14.94 -5.37 3.05
CA ASP A 36 15.91 -6.35 3.55
C ASP A 36 15.72 -6.68 5.05
N ASN A 37 14.98 -5.84 5.78
CA ASN A 37 14.76 -5.98 7.23
C ASN A 37 13.27 -6.18 7.55
N TRP A 38 12.94 -7.36 8.07
CA TRP A 38 11.57 -7.72 8.45
C TRP A 38 10.98 -6.85 9.56
N LEU A 39 11.78 -6.40 10.54
CA LEU A 39 11.29 -5.53 11.61
C LEU A 39 10.92 -4.15 11.07
N ALA A 40 11.74 -3.61 10.17
CA ALA A 40 11.44 -2.35 9.47
C ALA A 40 10.15 -2.48 8.64
N LEU A 41 10.00 -3.57 7.88
CA LEU A 41 8.82 -3.84 7.07
C LEU A 41 7.54 -3.99 7.92
N ILE A 42 7.54 -4.90 8.89
CA ILE A 42 6.36 -5.20 9.69
C ILE A 42 5.95 -4.00 10.55
N SER A 43 6.91 -3.27 11.14
CA SER A 43 6.59 -2.06 11.91
C SER A 43 5.94 -0.99 11.03
N HIS A 44 6.42 -0.81 9.80
CA HIS A 44 5.82 0.12 8.85
C HIS A 44 4.42 -0.33 8.43
N CYS A 45 4.24 -1.58 7.98
CA CYS A 45 2.93 -2.12 7.60
C CYS A 45 1.93 -2.02 8.75
N PHE A 46 2.37 -2.18 10.00
CA PHE A 46 1.52 -2.02 11.18
C PHE A 46 1.08 -0.57 11.37
N ILE A 47 2.02 0.38 11.34
CA ILE A 47 1.71 1.83 11.45
C ILE A 47 0.80 2.28 10.30
N TYR A 48 1.10 1.85 9.07
CA TYR A 48 0.27 2.09 7.90
C TYR A 48 -1.16 1.58 8.10
N THR A 49 -1.30 0.31 8.48
CA THR A 49 -2.62 -0.33 8.65
C THR A 49 -3.40 0.36 9.75
N LEU A 50 -2.74 0.77 10.83
CA LEU A 50 -3.36 1.54 11.91
C LEU A 50 -3.84 2.90 11.41
N ALA A 51 -3.02 3.64 10.68
CA ALA A 51 -3.39 4.94 10.11
C ALA A 51 -4.60 4.84 9.18
N VAL A 52 -4.57 3.90 8.23
CA VAL A 52 -5.67 3.66 7.29
C VAL A 52 -6.95 3.21 8.01
N SER A 53 -6.83 2.29 8.97
CA SER A 53 -7.99 1.77 9.70
C SER A 53 -8.62 2.83 10.62
N ILE A 54 -7.82 3.69 11.27
CA ILE A 54 -8.31 4.81 12.07
C ILE A 54 -9.05 5.80 11.16
N MET A 55 -8.51 6.14 10.00
CA MET A 55 -9.17 7.03 9.04
C MET A 55 -10.51 6.43 8.57
N ALA A 56 -10.54 5.16 8.17
CA ALA A 56 -11.77 4.48 7.81
C ALA A 56 -12.79 4.49 8.96
N TYR A 57 -12.33 4.20 10.18
CA TYR A 57 -13.17 4.19 11.37
C TYR A 57 -13.81 5.55 11.67
N VAL A 58 -13.00 6.62 11.64
CA VAL A 58 -13.46 7.98 11.99
C VAL A 58 -14.44 8.53 10.95
N PHE A 59 -14.21 8.28 9.66
CA PHE A 59 -14.98 8.92 8.59
C PHE A 59 -16.11 8.06 8.01
N VAL A 60 -16.02 6.72 8.11
CA VAL A 60 -16.97 5.78 7.50
C VAL A 60 -17.61 4.85 8.54
N GLY A 61 -17.07 4.78 9.76
CA GLY A 61 -17.59 3.94 10.83
C GLY A 61 -16.96 2.55 10.84
N PHE A 62 -17.71 1.51 11.19
CA PHE A 62 -17.16 0.16 11.34
C PHE A 62 -16.36 -0.28 10.11
N PHE A 63 -15.10 -0.68 10.32
CA PHE A 63 -14.23 -1.12 9.26
C PHE A 63 -13.99 -2.64 9.35
N ASN A 64 -14.26 -3.31 8.24
CA ASN A 64 -14.30 -4.77 8.16
C ASN A 64 -12.93 -5.40 8.50
N TRP A 65 -12.90 -6.37 9.43
CA TRP A 65 -11.68 -7.11 9.78
C TRP A 65 -11.02 -7.81 8.58
N THR A 66 -11.82 -8.30 7.63
CA THR A 66 -11.32 -8.86 6.37
C THR A 66 -10.60 -7.80 5.54
N ALA A 67 -11.12 -6.57 5.47
CA ALA A 67 -10.46 -5.46 4.79
C ALA A 67 -9.13 -5.09 5.47
N ILE A 68 -9.11 -5.02 6.80
CA ILE A 68 -7.88 -4.77 7.58
C ILE A 68 -6.82 -5.84 7.32
N PHE A 69 -7.22 -7.12 7.30
CA PHE A 69 -6.31 -8.23 7.00
C PHE A 69 -5.74 -8.13 5.58
N ILE A 70 -6.59 -7.86 4.58
CA ILE A 70 -6.15 -7.66 3.19
C ILE A 70 -5.19 -6.47 3.09
N LEU A 71 -5.49 -5.34 3.74
CA LEU A 71 -4.58 -4.17 3.78
C LEU A 71 -3.20 -4.57 4.29
N PHE A 72 -3.13 -5.16 5.48
CA PHE A 72 -1.84 -5.46 6.12
C PHE A 72 -1.00 -6.45 5.29
N ILE A 73 -1.61 -7.56 4.84
CA ILE A 73 -0.88 -8.60 4.10
C ILE A 73 -0.46 -8.12 2.72
N SER A 74 -1.33 -7.42 2.00
CA SER A 74 -0.98 -6.87 0.69
C SER A 74 0.15 -5.85 0.79
N HIS A 75 0.14 -4.98 1.81
CA HIS A 75 1.20 -4.00 2.04
C HIS A 75 2.55 -4.70 2.23
N ILE A 76 2.61 -5.75 3.05
CA ILE A 76 3.83 -6.55 3.24
C ILE A 76 4.34 -7.11 1.91
N ILE A 77 3.46 -7.65 1.07
CA ILE A 77 3.84 -8.27 -0.20
C ILE A 77 4.39 -7.23 -1.18
N ILE A 78 3.72 -6.08 -1.30
CA ILE A 78 4.12 -5.02 -2.23
C ILE A 78 5.43 -4.38 -1.76
N ASP A 79 5.50 -3.97 -0.48
CA ASP A 79 6.64 -3.26 0.09
C ASP A 79 7.92 -4.09 0.21
N ARG A 80 7.80 -5.41 0.17
CA ARG A 80 8.98 -6.28 0.11
C ARG A 80 9.74 -6.15 -1.23
N LYS A 81 9.19 -5.41 -2.20
CA LYS A 81 9.76 -5.10 -3.53
C LYS A 81 10.07 -6.30 -4.43
N ILE A 82 9.87 -7.55 -3.99
CA ILE A 82 10.08 -8.74 -4.82
C ILE A 82 9.13 -8.72 -6.02
N PHE A 83 7.83 -8.55 -5.76
CA PHE A 83 6.82 -8.46 -6.81
C PHE A 83 7.00 -7.20 -7.68
N LEU A 84 7.26 -6.05 -7.06
CA LEU A 84 7.50 -4.80 -7.77
C LEU A 84 8.68 -4.88 -8.72
N ASN A 85 9.82 -5.41 -8.26
CA ASN A 85 11.02 -5.57 -9.07
C ASN A 85 10.80 -6.59 -10.20
N TRP A 86 10.05 -7.65 -9.94
CA TRP A 86 9.64 -8.59 -10.99
C TRP A 86 8.80 -7.88 -12.06
N TRP A 87 7.81 -7.07 -11.67
CA TRP A 87 6.97 -6.34 -12.61
C TRP A 87 7.79 -5.29 -13.40
N ALA A 88 8.65 -4.55 -12.72
CA ALA A 88 9.51 -3.54 -13.32
C ALA A 88 10.41 -4.14 -14.40
N LYS A 89 11.03 -5.30 -14.12
CA LYS A 89 11.95 -5.98 -15.05
C LYS A 89 11.21 -6.68 -16.19
N ASN A 90 10.15 -7.43 -15.89
CA ASN A 90 9.50 -8.31 -16.88
C ASN A 90 8.42 -7.60 -17.70
N ILE A 91 7.68 -6.67 -17.10
CA ILE A 91 6.56 -5.97 -17.75
C ILE A 91 6.99 -4.59 -18.24
N LYS A 92 7.60 -3.77 -17.37
CA LYS A 92 8.05 -2.40 -17.71
C LYS A 92 9.39 -2.38 -18.45
N ARG A 93 10.10 -3.52 -18.51
CA ARG A 93 11.41 -3.69 -19.18
C ARG A 93 12.50 -2.74 -18.66
N ILE A 94 12.42 -2.37 -17.39
CA ILE A 94 13.45 -1.59 -16.69
C ILE A 94 14.63 -2.53 -16.41
N ARG A 95 15.78 -2.24 -17.04
CA ARG A 95 16.98 -3.09 -16.93
C ARG A 95 17.62 -3.01 -15.55
N ASP A 96 17.77 -1.79 -15.05
CA ASP A 96 18.33 -1.50 -13.73
C ASP A 96 17.30 -0.78 -12.86
N THR A 97 16.80 -1.48 -11.85
CA THR A 97 15.80 -0.94 -10.90
C THR A 97 16.43 -0.08 -9.80
N GLU A 98 17.75 0.05 -9.77
CA GLU A 98 18.47 0.91 -8.82
C GLU A 98 18.92 2.23 -9.48
N GLU A 99 18.73 2.38 -10.80
CA GLU A 99 19.09 3.62 -11.51
C GLU A 99 18.29 4.82 -10.96
N PRO A 100 18.94 5.94 -10.56
CA PRO A 100 18.25 7.07 -9.93
C PRO A 100 17.13 7.69 -10.79
N THR A 101 17.30 7.68 -12.11
CA THR A 101 16.37 8.28 -13.08
C THR A 101 15.03 7.54 -13.14
N VAL A 102 15.01 6.24 -12.80
CA VAL A 102 13.78 5.42 -12.82
C VAL A 102 13.07 5.36 -11.46
N GLN A 103 13.74 5.78 -10.37
CA GLN A 103 13.18 5.69 -9.00
C GLN A 103 11.83 6.38 -8.86
N PRO A 104 11.59 7.61 -9.38
CA PRO A 104 10.27 8.23 -9.28
C PRO A 104 9.18 7.37 -9.94
N GLY A 105 9.50 6.75 -11.09
CA GLY A 105 8.58 5.85 -11.77
C GLY A 105 8.33 4.54 -11.03
N LEU A 106 9.32 4.03 -10.29
CA LEU A 106 9.15 2.85 -9.42
C LEU A 106 8.32 3.16 -8.18
N ILE A 107 8.45 4.36 -7.62
CA ILE A 107 7.58 4.84 -6.54
C ILE A 107 6.13 4.92 -7.04
N GLU A 108 5.88 5.51 -8.21
CA GLU A 108 4.50 5.56 -8.74
C GLU A 108 3.95 4.17 -9.11
N LEU A 109 4.81 3.24 -9.57
CA LEU A 109 4.41 1.85 -9.79
C LEU A 109 4.00 1.16 -8.48
N ASP A 110 4.75 1.40 -7.41
CA ASP A 110 4.46 0.91 -6.06
C ASP A 110 3.10 1.42 -5.57
N GLN A 111 2.91 2.74 -5.66
CA GLN A 111 1.68 3.41 -5.27
C GLN A 111 0.47 2.90 -6.07
N ALA A 112 0.63 2.64 -7.37
CA ALA A 112 -0.45 2.09 -8.21
C ALA A 112 -0.96 0.75 -7.69
N PHE A 113 -0.07 -0.16 -7.26
CA PHE A 113 -0.48 -1.45 -6.69
C PHE A 113 -1.21 -1.28 -5.37
N HIS A 114 -0.75 -0.38 -4.50
CA HIS A 114 -1.47 -0.08 -3.27
C HIS A 114 -2.87 0.47 -3.55
N TYR A 115 -3.04 1.38 -4.52
CA TYR A 115 -4.36 1.92 -4.86
C TYR A 115 -5.30 0.89 -5.46
N ILE A 116 -4.78 -0.09 -6.21
CA ILE A 116 -5.57 -1.24 -6.68
C ILE A 116 -6.14 -2.01 -5.49
N ILE A 117 -5.35 -2.22 -4.43
CA ILE A 117 -5.84 -2.89 -3.21
C ILE A 117 -6.90 -2.06 -2.50
N LEU A 118 -6.68 -0.75 -2.34
CA LEU A 118 -7.69 0.14 -1.73
C LEU A 118 -9.00 0.13 -2.53
N PHE A 119 -8.90 0.12 -3.86
CA PHE A 119 -10.04 0.00 -4.76
C PHE A 119 -10.79 -1.32 -4.55
N ILE A 120 -10.09 -2.45 -4.47
CA ILE A 120 -10.69 -3.77 -4.19
C ILE A 120 -11.40 -3.77 -2.82
N ILE A 121 -10.77 -3.23 -1.79
CA ILE A 121 -11.36 -3.12 -0.45
C ILE A 121 -12.60 -2.24 -0.44
N SER A 122 -12.69 -1.27 -1.34
CA SER A 122 -13.84 -0.37 -1.41
C SER A 122 -15.12 -1.05 -1.93
N PHE A 123 -15.07 -2.35 -2.26
CA PHE A 123 -16.22 -3.20 -2.55
C PHE A 123 -16.64 -4.11 -1.36
N LEU A 124 -15.91 -4.06 -0.24
CA LEU A 124 -16.18 -4.84 0.98
C LEU A 124 -16.99 -4.03 2.00
#